data_AF-A0A179V0H2-F1
#
_entry.id   AF-A0A179V0H2-F1
#
_cell.length_a   1.000
_cell.length_b   1.000
_cell.length_c   1.000
_cell.angle_alpha   90.00
_cell.angle_beta   90.00
_cell.angle_gamma   90.00
#
_symmetry.space_group_name_H-M   'P 1'
#
loop_
_entity.id
_entity.type
_entity.pdbx_description
1 polymer ?
#
loop_
_entity_poly.entity_id
_entity_poly.type
_entity_poly.pdbx_seq_one_letter_code
_entity_poly.pdbx_strand_id
1 'polypeptide(L)'
;MNPHISVPRQHAGPANFGSTAPRRESSIRMPRFFRRLFKFPQMDFEMAIWEMTSLLIAPKKVFKSMYYHKQTKNTWHRPDPSFTYLLSFFLLLTALAWGLAYTPSFGAIVRLSFLFIFVHFIGSSLLVSTLTYFFIGRLFGPGGPAARIGEWRGGRTILGRTRRRGAAGGLFAQPGEKEQVEFGYCFDVSNRAFFPLYLHLYVLQFLLLPILTRKNSSASESSPSTLATVLGNTLYLSALTYYTYITFLGYNALPFLHHTELLLAPILILAALWLVSLIVGWGIVGQGMAVEGLFWGV
;
A
#
# COMPACT_ATOMS: atom_id res chain seq x y z
N MET A 1 -20.49 15.14 77.59
CA MET A 1 -19.71 13.90 77.40
C MET A 1 -19.08 13.93 76.03
N ASN A 2 -17.75 13.97 75.95
CA ASN A 2 -17.02 13.93 74.67
C ASN A 2 -16.86 12.47 74.23
N PRO A 3 -17.30 12.08 73.02
CA PRO A 3 -17.06 10.73 72.54
C PRO A 3 -15.60 10.56 72.13
N HIS A 4 -14.93 9.59 72.76
CA HIS A 4 -13.57 9.14 72.40
C HIS A 4 -13.61 8.38 71.07
N ILE A 5 -12.79 8.82 70.11
CA ILE A 5 -12.50 8.09 68.86
C ILE A 5 -11.29 7.19 69.10
N SER A 6 -11.49 5.87 69.11
CA SER A 6 -10.41 4.90 69.08
C SER A 6 -10.06 4.54 67.63
N VAL A 7 -8.83 4.84 67.21
CA VAL A 7 -8.29 4.38 65.93
C VAL A 7 -7.85 2.90 66.01
N PRO A 8 -8.06 2.07 64.99
CA PRO A 8 -7.61 0.68 64.99
C PRO A 8 -6.09 0.53 65.02
N ARG A 9 -5.63 -0.41 65.84
CA ARG A 9 -4.25 -0.82 66.11
C ARG A 9 -3.54 -1.30 64.83
N GLN A 10 -2.37 -0.73 64.52
CA GLN A 10 -1.50 -1.13 63.41
C GLN A 10 -0.74 -2.44 63.69
N HIS A 11 -1.38 -3.60 63.86
CA HIS A 11 -0.65 -4.88 63.87
C HIS A 11 -1.42 -5.92 63.05
N ALA A 12 -1.23 -5.88 61.73
CA ALA A 12 -1.54 -6.99 60.83
C ALA A 12 -0.22 -7.42 60.16
N GLY A 13 0.18 -8.67 60.39
CA GLY A 13 1.33 -9.30 59.73
C GLY A 13 1.14 -9.41 58.21
N PRO A 14 2.19 -9.78 57.45
CA PRO A 14 2.13 -9.77 56.00
C PRO A 14 1.11 -10.80 55.50
N ALA A 15 0.07 -10.32 54.83
CA ALA A 15 -0.83 -11.17 54.07
C ALA A 15 -0.07 -11.73 52.86
N ASN A 16 0.33 -12.99 52.95
CA ASN A 16 0.85 -13.78 51.84
C ASN A 16 -0.29 -14.00 50.83
N PHE A 17 -0.47 -13.04 49.91
CA PHE A 17 -1.27 -13.27 48.71
C PHE A 17 -0.42 -14.07 47.73
N GLY A 18 -0.73 -15.36 47.61
CA GLY A 18 -0.04 -16.29 46.73
C GLY A 18 0.05 -15.75 45.31
N SER A 19 1.26 -15.38 44.90
CA SER A 19 1.61 -15.14 43.51
C SER A 19 1.66 -16.50 42.80
N THR A 20 0.55 -16.92 42.20
CA THR A 20 0.62 -17.91 41.12
C THR A 20 1.44 -17.31 39.99
N ALA A 21 2.64 -17.86 39.77
CA ALA A 21 3.45 -17.53 38.61
C ALA A 21 2.61 -17.73 37.33
N PRO A 22 2.69 -16.85 36.32
CA PRO A 22 1.96 -17.04 35.09
C PRO A 22 2.53 -18.29 34.39
N ARG A 23 1.74 -19.35 34.36
CA ARG A 23 1.99 -20.53 33.54
C ARG A 23 2.04 -20.07 32.09
N ARG A 24 3.25 -20.05 31.50
CA ARG A 24 3.47 -19.84 30.07
C ARG A 24 2.91 -21.06 29.33
N GLU A 25 1.62 -21.07 29.07
CA GLU A 25 1.02 -22.00 28.11
C GLU A 25 1.43 -21.55 26.71
N SER A 26 2.35 -22.29 26.11
CA SER A 26 2.69 -22.24 24.69
C SER A 26 1.56 -22.87 23.87
N SER A 27 0.37 -22.26 23.90
CA SER A 27 -0.58 -22.46 22.82
C SER A 27 -0.16 -21.51 21.70
N ILE A 28 0.03 -22.05 20.49
CA ILE A 28 0.18 -21.25 19.28
C ILE A 28 -1.08 -20.38 19.19
N ARG A 29 -0.98 -19.14 19.65
CA ARG A 29 -2.03 -18.13 19.47
C ARG A 29 -2.12 -17.89 17.98
N MET A 30 -3.07 -18.56 17.35
CA MET A 30 -3.55 -18.23 16.00
C MET A 30 -3.71 -16.70 15.94
N PRO A 31 -3.03 -15.99 15.02
CA PRO A 31 -3.14 -14.55 14.92
C PRO A 31 -4.61 -14.15 14.80
N ARG A 32 -5.05 -13.15 15.59
CA ARG A 32 -6.44 -12.66 15.59
C ARG A 32 -6.93 -12.21 14.20
N PHE A 33 -6.02 -12.05 13.25
CA PHE A 33 -6.26 -11.79 11.83
C PHE A 33 -7.19 -12.84 11.18
N PHE A 34 -6.95 -14.15 11.40
CA PHE A 34 -7.70 -15.21 10.69
C PHE A 34 -9.13 -15.42 11.21
N ARG A 35 -9.39 -15.09 12.48
CA ARG A 35 -10.72 -15.28 13.09
C ARG A 35 -11.76 -14.24 12.63
N ARG A 36 -11.32 -13.19 11.93
CA ARG A 36 -12.16 -12.07 11.46
C ARG A 36 -12.40 -12.07 9.94
N LEU A 37 -11.72 -12.94 9.19
CA LEU A 37 -11.84 -13.04 7.73
C LEU A 37 -13.25 -13.50 7.26
N PHE A 38 -14.03 -14.13 8.14
CA PHE A 38 -15.34 -14.75 7.84
C PHE A 38 -16.55 -14.08 8.51
N LYS A 39 -16.41 -12.87 9.08
CA LYS A 39 -17.57 -12.08 9.56
C LYS A 39 -18.08 -11.15 8.45
N PHE A 40 -18.80 -11.73 7.49
CA PHE A 40 -19.45 -11.03 6.37
C PHE A 40 -20.52 -9.96 6.71
N PRO A 41 -21.27 -9.96 7.84
CA PRO A 41 -22.46 -9.09 7.95
C PRO A 41 -22.24 -7.59 8.22
N GLN A 42 -21.00 -7.11 8.43
CA GLN A 42 -20.74 -5.69 8.73
C GLN A 42 -19.48 -5.21 8.00
N MET A 43 -19.43 -5.40 6.68
CA MET A 43 -18.37 -4.86 5.84
C MET A 43 -18.78 -3.49 5.28
N ASP A 44 -17.97 -2.47 5.53
CA ASP A 44 -18.22 -1.09 5.10
C ASP A 44 -17.90 -0.90 3.59
N PHE A 45 -18.72 -1.49 2.71
CA PHE A 45 -18.53 -1.38 1.26
C PHE A 45 -18.69 0.06 0.74
N GLU A 46 -19.54 0.87 1.37
CA GLU A 46 -19.68 2.30 1.02
C GLU A 46 -18.35 3.04 1.18
N MET A 47 -17.63 2.78 2.28
CA MET A 47 -16.31 3.35 2.52
C MET A 47 -15.29 2.83 1.50
N ALA A 48 -15.31 1.54 1.17
CA ALA A 48 -14.42 0.98 0.15
C ALA A 48 -14.61 1.62 -1.23
N ILE A 49 -15.86 1.80 -1.66
CA ILE A 49 -16.20 2.48 -2.92
C ILE A 49 -15.75 3.94 -2.90
N TRP A 50 -15.98 4.63 -1.78
CA TRP A 50 -15.54 6.01 -1.60
C TRP A 50 -14.01 6.12 -1.66
N GLU A 51 -13.28 5.19 -1.04
CA GLU A 51 -11.81 5.14 -1.07
C GLU A 51 -11.31 4.90 -2.49
N MET A 52 -11.84 3.91 -3.22
CA MET A 52 -11.48 3.64 -4.61
C MET A 52 -11.72 4.86 -5.51
N THR A 53 -12.90 5.46 -5.44
CA THR A 53 -13.23 6.66 -6.24
C THR A 53 -12.31 7.83 -5.89
N SER A 54 -12.06 8.03 -4.59
CA SER A 54 -11.20 9.09 -4.10
C SER A 54 -9.73 8.89 -4.48
N LEU A 55 -9.24 7.66 -4.59
CA LEU A 55 -7.89 7.37 -5.06
C LEU A 55 -7.65 7.85 -6.49
N LEU A 56 -8.69 7.88 -7.33
CA LEU A 56 -8.59 8.35 -8.72
C LEU A 56 -8.70 9.87 -8.82
N ILE A 57 -9.65 10.47 -8.09
CA ILE A 57 -9.96 11.89 -8.21
C ILE A 57 -9.06 12.75 -7.31
N ALA A 58 -8.90 12.35 -6.04
CA ALA A 58 -8.25 13.15 -5.02
C ALA A 58 -7.63 12.27 -3.92
N PRO A 59 -6.51 11.56 -4.20
CA PRO A 59 -5.97 10.53 -3.31
C PRO A 59 -5.58 11.04 -1.92
N LYS A 60 -5.23 12.33 -1.82
CA LYS A 60 -4.96 12.99 -0.54
C LYS A 60 -6.14 12.90 0.45
N LYS A 61 -7.39 12.81 -0.03
CA LYS A 61 -8.58 12.67 0.83
C LYS A 61 -8.58 11.36 1.62
N VAL A 62 -8.15 10.26 0.98
CA VAL A 62 -8.12 8.93 1.62
C VAL A 62 -7.14 8.92 2.78
N PHE A 63 -5.91 9.39 2.56
CA PHE A 63 -4.90 9.43 3.61
C PHE A 63 -5.20 10.44 4.72
N LYS A 64 -5.92 11.53 4.41
CA LYS A 64 -6.47 12.44 5.43
C LYS A 64 -7.53 11.74 6.30
N SER A 65 -8.40 10.91 5.70
CA SER A 65 -9.37 10.08 6.44
C SER A 65 -8.69 9.06 7.35
N MET A 66 -7.59 8.45 6.90
CA MET A 66 -6.79 7.54 7.74
C MET A 66 -6.16 8.25 8.94
N TYR A 67 -5.62 9.45 8.73
CA TYR A 67 -5.07 10.27 9.81
C TYR A 67 -6.13 10.58 10.89
N TYR A 68 -7.36 10.92 10.49
CA TYR A 68 -8.46 11.13 11.43
C TYR A 68 -8.91 9.84 12.14
N HIS A 69 -8.85 8.70 11.46
CA HIS A 69 -9.10 7.40 12.09
C HIS A 69 -8.08 7.10 13.19
N LYS A 70 -6.79 7.37 12.94
CA LYS A 70 -5.75 7.22 13.98
C LYS A 70 -6.07 8.05 15.21
N GLN A 71 -6.51 9.30 15.04
CA GLN A 71 -6.84 10.17 16.18
C GLN A 71 -8.00 9.65 17.05
N THR A 72 -8.92 8.91 16.45
CA THR A 72 -10.13 8.41 17.15
C THR A 72 -9.98 6.98 17.67
N LYS A 73 -9.16 6.15 17.02
CA LYS A 73 -9.01 4.73 17.35
C LYS A 73 -7.58 4.32 17.75
N ASN A 74 -6.63 5.25 17.72
CA ASN A 74 -5.22 5.03 18.04
C ASN A 74 -4.56 3.86 17.27
N THR A 75 -5.10 3.46 16.12
CA THR A 75 -4.55 2.45 15.20
C THR A 75 -4.45 3.05 13.80
N TRP A 76 -3.37 2.74 13.08
CA TRP A 76 -3.19 3.18 11.68
C TRP A 76 -3.89 2.25 10.70
N HIS A 77 -3.83 0.95 10.98
CA HIS A 77 -4.54 -0.07 10.23
C HIS A 77 -6.02 -0.12 10.63
N ARG A 78 -6.90 -0.15 9.63
CA ARG A 78 -8.31 -0.45 9.84
C ARG A 78 -8.54 -1.95 9.58
N PRO A 79 -9.19 -2.69 10.48
CA PRO A 79 -9.36 -4.13 10.35
C PRO A 79 -10.55 -4.50 9.43
N ASP A 80 -10.75 -3.79 8.31
CA ASP A 80 -11.82 -3.99 7.33
C ASP A 80 -11.29 -4.51 5.99
N PRO A 81 -11.61 -5.75 5.59
CA PRO A 81 -11.14 -6.33 4.33
C PRO A 81 -11.96 -5.89 3.10
N SER A 82 -12.87 -4.91 3.22
CA SER A 82 -13.83 -4.52 2.19
C SER A 82 -13.18 -4.02 0.92
N PHE A 83 -12.15 -3.18 1.03
CA PHE A 83 -11.37 -2.70 -0.12
C PHE A 83 -10.75 -3.87 -0.90
N THR A 84 -10.12 -4.81 -0.19
CA THR A 84 -9.44 -5.97 -0.78
C THR A 84 -10.43 -6.91 -1.49
N TYR A 85 -11.59 -7.17 -0.90
CA TYR A 85 -12.62 -7.99 -1.54
C TYR A 85 -13.25 -7.31 -2.76
N LEU A 86 -13.55 -6.01 -2.66
CA LEU A 86 -14.10 -5.25 -3.77
C LEU A 86 -13.12 -5.19 -4.95
N LEU A 87 -11.83 -5.01 -4.67
CA LEU A 87 -10.78 -5.06 -5.69
C LEU A 87 -10.61 -6.46 -6.29
N SER A 88 -10.68 -7.51 -5.46
CA SER A 88 -10.64 -8.90 -5.93
C SER A 88 -11.82 -9.22 -6.85
N PHE A 89 -13.00 -8.67 -6.57
CA PHE A 89 -14.18 -8.80 -7.44
C PHE A 89 -13.95 -8.12 -8.80
N PHE A 90 -13.41 -6.89 -8.84
CA PHE A 90 -13.10 -6.23 -10.12
C PHE A 90 -11.99 -6.94 -10.91
N LEU A 91 -10.99 -7.48 -10.21
CA LEU A 91 -9.95 -8.33 -10.82
C LEU A 91 -10.54 -9.61 -11.40
N LEU A 92 -11.52 -10.24 -10.74
CA LEU A 92 -12.22 -11.40 -11.28
C LEU A 92 -12.93 -11.04 -12.59
N LEU A 93 -13.70 -9.94 -12.62
CA LEU A 93 -14.37 -9.49 -13.85
C LEU A 93 -13.37 -9.21 -14.98
N THR A 94 -12.23 -8.61 -14.64
CA THR A 94 -11.17 -8.33 -15.61
C THR A 94 -10.50 -9.62 -16.08
N ALA A 95 -10.21 -10.57 -15.20
CA ALA A 95 -9.67 -11.87 -15.58
C ALA A 95 -10.61 -12.65 -16.50
N LEU A 96 -11.93 -12.56 -16.27
CA LEU A 96 -12.92 -13.12 -17.19
C LEU A 96 -12.88 -12.42 -18.56
N ALA A 97 -12.77 -11.09 -18.60
CA ALA A 97 -12.67 -10.35 -19.85
C ALA A 97 -11.38 -10.71 -20.64
N TRP A 98 -10.22 -10.75 -19.97
CA TRP A 98 -8.95 -11.16 -20.57
C TRP A 98 -8.97 -12.63 -21.01
N GLY A 99 -9.51 -13.51 -20.16
CA GLY A 99 -9.62 -14.93 -20.44
C GLY A 99 -10.52 -15.22 -21.63
N LEU A 100 -11.69 -14.58 -21.72
CA LEU A 100 -12.61 -14.74 -22.85
C LEU A 100 -12.03 -14.17 -24.16
N ALA A 101 -11.21 -13.12 -24.08
CA ALA A 101 -10.64 -12.48 -25.27
C ALA A 101 -9.40 -13.21 -25.82
N TYR A 102 -8.55 -13.76 -24.95
CA TYR A 102 -7.21 -14.21 -25.33
C TYR A 102 -6.88 -15.66 -24.96
N THR A 103 -7.73 -16.35 -24.19
CA THR A 103 -7.46 -17.71 -23.71
C THR A 103 -8.42 -18.72 -24.35
N PRO A 104 -7.92 -19.85 -24.89
CA PRO A 104 -8.76 -20.79 -25.65
C PRO A 104 -9.58 -21.75 -24.80
N SER A 105 -9.27 -21.92 -23.51
CA SER A 105 -9.91 -22.95 -22.65
C SER A 105 -10.46 -22.40 -21.35
N PHE A 106 -11.61 -22.94 -20.92
CA PHE A 106 -12.24 -22.58 -19.64
C PHE A 106 -11.30 -22.78 -18.44
N GLY A 107 -10.55 -23.88 -18.42
CA GLY A 107 -9.59 -24.16 -17.35
C GLY A 107 -8.50 -23.08 -17.23
N ALA A 108 -8.02 -22.57 -18.37
CA ALA A 108 -7.04 -21.49 -18.38
C ALA A 108 -7.65 -20.14 -17.96
N ILE A 109 -8.93 -19.86 -18.25
CA ILE A 109 -9.65 -18.68 -17.71
C ILE A 109 -9.75 -18.74 -16.19
N VAL A 110 -10.10 -19.90 -15.63
CA VAL A 110 -10.14 -20.11 -14.18
C VAL A 110 -8.75 -19.90 -13.57
N ARG A 111 -7.71 -20.50 -14.18
CA ARG A 111 -6.32 -20.35 -13.72
C ARG A 111 -5.85 -18.89 -13.76
N LEU A 112 -6.17 -18.15 -14.82
CA LEU A 112 -5.90 -16.72 -14.96
C LEU A 112 -6.58 -15.90 -13.86
N SER A 113 -7.83 -16.25 -13.52
CA SER A 113 -8.58 -15.61 -12.44
C SER A 113 -7.90 -15.78 -11.08
N PHE A 114 -7.44 -16.99 -10.76
CA PHE A 114 -6.66 -17.24 -9.55
C PHE A 114 -5.33 -16.49 -9.56
N LEU A 115 -4.65 -16.45 -10.70
CA LEU A 115 -3.36 -15.77 -10.86
C LEU A 115 -3.49 -14.26 -10.64
N PHE A 116 -4.50 -13.61 -11.23
CA PHE A 116 -4.73 -12.16 -11.05
C PHE A 116 -5.00 -11.80 -9.59
N ILE A 117 -5.81 -12.60 -8.90
CA ILE A 117 -6.20 -12.30 -7.51
C ILE A 117 -5.06 -12.65 -6.56
N PHE A 118 -4.58 -13.89 -6.57
CA PHE A 118 -3.67 -14.38 -5.52
C PHE A 118 -2.22 -14.06 -5.78
N VAL A 119 -1.75 -14.12 -7.02
CA VAL A 119 -0.33 -13.86 -7.34
C VAL A 119 -0.13 -12.38 -7.61
N HIS A 120 -0.85 -11.83 -8.58
CA HIS A 120 -0.62 -10.45 -9.02
C HIS A 120 -1.08 -9.43 -8.02
N PHE A 121 -2.24 -9.61 -7.39
CA PHE A 121 -2.75 -8.64 -6.42
C PHE A 121 -2.30 -8.93 -4.98
N ILE A 122 -2.75 -10.04 -4.39
CA ILE A 122 -2.47 -10.34 -2.97
C ILE A 122 -0.98 -10.65 -2.76
N GLY A 123 -0.37 -11.49 -3.59
CA GLY A 123 1.02 -11.89 -3.49
C GLY A 123 1.98 -10.71 -3.64
N SER A 124 1.82 -9.91 -4.70
CA SER A 124 2.63 -8.70 -4.88
C SER A 124 2.44 -7.69 -3.75
N SER A 125 1.21 -7.52 -3.24
CA SER A 125 0.94 -6.57 -2.15
C SER A 125 1.49 -7.04 -0.81
N LEU A 126 1.51 -8.34 -0.54
CA LEU A 126 2.21 -8.91 0.60
C LEU A 126 3.72 -8.75 0.48
N LEU A 127 4.27 -8.97 -0.72
CA LEU A 127 5.70 -8.78 -0.97
C LEU A 127 6.11 -7.32 -0.75
N VAL A 128 5.39 -6.36 -1.33
CA VAL A 128 5.71 -4.94 -1.16
C VAL A 128 5.49 -4.49 0.28
N SER A 129 4.43 -4.95 0.94
CA SER A 129 4.16 -4.57 2.34
C SER A 129 5.20 -5.14 3.30
N THR A 130 5.67 -6.37 3.11
CA THR A 130 6.77 -6.95 3.90
C THR A 130 8.07 -6.19 3.69
N LEU A 131 8.48 -5.93 2.44
CA LEU A 131 9.66 -5.12 2.14
C LEU A 131 9.55 -3.75 2.80
N THR A 132 8.42 -3.06 2.60
CA THR A 132 8.27 -1.71 3.14
C THR A 132 8.24 -1.70 4.65
N TYR A 133 7.59 -2.66 5.31
CA TYR A 133 7.59 -2.79 6.77
C TYR A 133 9.01 -2.88 7.33
N PHE A 134 9.90 -3.64 6.69
CA PHE A 134 11.30 -3.76 7.12
C PHE A 134 12.16 -2.53 6.81
N PHE A 135 11.97 -1.91 5.65
CA PHE A 135 12.84 -0.81 5.20
C PHE A 135 12.38 0.56 5.69
N ILE A 136 11.07 0.82 5.79
CA ILE A 136 10.54 2.17 6.02
C ILE A 136 10.98 2.72 7.38
N GLY A 137 10.87 1.91 8.44
CA GLY A 137 11.26 2.32 9.79
C GLY A 137 12.77 2.49 9.94
N ARG A 138 13.56 1.71 9.20
CA ARG A 138 15.03 1.79 9.23
C ARG A 138 15.57 2.99 8.44
N LEU A 139 14.93 3.32 7.32
CA LEU A 139 15.37 4.40 6.43
C LEU A 139 14.87 5.76 6.90
N PHE A 140 13.58 5.85 7.28
CA PHE A 140 12.88 7.11 7.52
C PHE A 140 12.50 7.33 8.99
N GLY A 141 12.78 6.38 9.89
CA GLY A 141 12.53 6.54 11.32
C GLY A 141 13.50 7.50 12.02
N PRO A 142 13.24 7.84 13.29
CA PRO A 142 14.12 8.72 14.08
C PRO A 142 15.55 8.17 14.18
N GLY A 143 16.52 8.91 13.63
CA GLY A 143 17.93 8.52 13.58
C GLY A 143 18.35 7.70 12.34
N GLY A 144 17.42 7.44 11.41
CA GLY A 144 17.70 6.76 10.14
C GLY A 144 18.50 7.61 9.14
N PRO A 145 19.04 6.98 8.07
CA PRO A 145 19.81 7.68 7.03
C PRO A 145 19.10 8.89 6.43
N ALA A 146 17.79 8.82 6.21
CA ALA A 146 17.02 9.92 5.63
C ALA A 146 16.98 11.17 6.54
N ALA A 147 17.00 10.98 7.87
CA ALA A 147 17.08 12.09 8.82
C ALA A 147 18.45 12.77 8.78
N ARG A 148 19.53 12.00 8.59
CA ARG A 148 20.91 12.51 8.49
C ARG A 148 21.18 13.27 7.18
N ILE A 149 20.55 12.84 6.09
CA ILE A 149 20.65 13.52 4.78
C ILE A 149 20.06 14.94 4.86
N GLY A 150 18.99 15.13 5.63
CA GLY A 150 18.41 16.46 5.88
C GLY A 150 19.33 17.42 6.64
N GLU A 151 20.10 16.90 7.59
CA GLU A 151 21.04 17.68 8.41
C GLU A 151 22.29 18.09 7.61
N TRP A 152 22.82 17.21 6.77
CA TRP A 152 24.00 17.50 5.95
C TRP A 152 23.73 18.55 4.86
N ARG A 153 22.49 18.65 4.36
CA ARG A 153 22.12 19.54 3.26
C ARG A 153 21.66 20.94 3.69
N GLY A 154 21.92 21.36 4.93
CA GLY A 154 21.79 22.75 5.38
C GLY A 154 20.52 23.46 4.94
N GLY A 155 19.37 23.09 5.54
CA GLY A 155 18.11 23.84 5.57
C GLY A 155 17.85 24.84 4.44
N ARG A 156 17.40 24.37 3.26
CA ARG A 156 16.64 25.17 2.28
C ARG A 156 15.98 24.26 1.24
N THR A 157 15.04 23.41 1.67
CA THR A 157 14.05 22.87 0.73
C THR A 157 13.09 24.01 0.34
N ILE A 158 13.11 24.38 -0.93
CA ILE A 158 12.31 25.45 -1.57
C ILE A 158 10.80 25.17 -1.52
N LEU A 159 10.39 23.98 -1.09
CA LEU A 159 8.99 23.63 -0.85
C LEU A 159 8.71 23.55 0.65
N GLY A 160 8.41 24.71 1.23
CA GLY A 160 8.15 24.86 2.66
C GLY A 160 7.01 23.97 3.16
N ARG A 161 7.34 23.00 4.02
CA ARG A 161 6.55 22.59 5.20
C ARG A 161 7.31 21.54 6.00
N THR A 162 8.36 21.96 6.71
CA THR A 162 8.73 21.27 7.96
C THR A 162 7.57 21.52 8.93
N ARG A 163 6.56 20.65 8.90
CA ARG A 163 5.46 20.68 9.86
C ARG A 163 6.07 20.29 11.21
N ARG A 164 6.56 21.30 11.94
CA ARG A 164 6.89 21.20 13.36
C ARG A 164 5.75 20.45 14.03
N ARG A 165 6.11 19.31 14.62
CA ARG A 165 5.41 18.58 15.67
C ARG A 165 4.42 19.52 16.37
N GLY A 166 3.13 19.38 16.08
CA GLY A 166 2.11 20.12 16.82
C GLY A 166 2.22 19.71 18.27
N ALA A 167 2.42 20.67 19.18
CA ALA A 167 2.63 20.46 20.61
C ALA A 167 1.53 19.60 21.28
N ALA A 168 0.35 19.47 20.65
CA ALA A 168 -0.74 18.63 21.11
C ALA A 168 -0.51 17.11 20.93
N GLY A 169 0.42 16.68 20.08
CA GLY A 169 0.74 15.25 19.88
C GLY A 169 1.59 14.64 21.00
N GLY A 170 2.14 15.48 21.89
CA GLY A 170 2.95 15.05 23.04
C GLY A 170 2.16 14.84 24.33
N LEU A 171 0.90 15.33 24.42
CA LEU A 171 0.12 15.20 25.66
C LEU A 171 -0.46 13.80 25.89
N PHE A 172 -0.61 13.01 24.83
CA PHE A 172 -1.18 11.65 24.89
C PHE A 172 -0.21 10.55 24.44
N ALA A 173 1.01 10.92 24.03
CA ALA A 173 2.05 9.95 23.72
C ALA A 173 2.70 9.48 25.02
N GLN A 174 2.50 8.20 25.38
CA GLN A 174 3.21 7.64 26.53
C GLN A 174 4.73 7.70 26.29
N PRO A 175 5.52 8.26 27.22
CA PRO A 175 6.96 8.32 27.08
C PRO A 175 7.54 6.91 27.16
N GLY A 176 7.97 6.36 26.03
CA GLY A 176 8.67 5.06 25.96
C GLY A 176 8.22 4.13 24.83
N GLU A 177 7.06 4.35 24.24
CA GLU A 177 6.59 3.52 23.12
C GLU A 177 7.14 4.08 21.80
N LYS A 178 8.14 3.40 21.22
CA LYS A 178 8.61 3.72 19.87
C LYS A 178 7.45 3.45 18.92
N GLU A 179 6.84 4.49 18.36
CA GLU A 179 5.77 4.33 17.37
C GLU A 179 6.35 3.65 16.13
N GLN A 180 6.06 2.35 15.98
CA GLN A 180 6.48 1.54 14.84
C GLN A 180 5.38 1.52 13.79
N VAL A 181 5.78 1.37 12.53
CA VAL A 181 4.80 1.18 11.44
C VAL A 181 4.06 -0.13 11.65
N GLU A 182 2.75 -0.12 11.56
CA GLU A 182 1.92 -1.32 11.66
C GLU A 182 1.97 -2.10 10.33
N PHE A 183 2.20 -3.42 10.36
CA PHE A 183 2.22 -4.23 9.13
C PHE A 183 0.91 -4.15 8.33
N GLY A 184 -0.22 -4.17 9.03
CA GLY A 184 -1.54 -4.02 8.39
C GLY A 184 -1.67 -2.71 7.62
N TYR A 185 -1.07 -1.63 8.12
CA TYR A 185 -1.03 -0.35 7.41
C TYR A 185 -0.21 -0.43 6.12
N CYS A 186 0.97 -1.07 6.16
CA CYS A 186 1.78 -1.31 4.96
C CYS A 186 1.02 -2.11 3.90
N PHE A 187 0.27 -3.13 4.33
CA PHE A 187 -0.58 -3.92 3.44
C PHE A 187 -1.70 -3.07 2.83
N ASP A 188 -2.40 -2.27 3.62
CA ASP A 188 -3.46 -1.39 3.12
C ASP A 188 -2.93 -0.37 2.11
N VAL A 189 -1.76 0.24 2.38
CA VAL A 189 -1.11 1.19 1.45
C VAL A 189 -0.77 0.49 0.14
N SER A 190 -0.22 -0.73 0.20
CA SER A 190 0.08 -1.50 -1.01
C SER A 190 -1.17 -1.83 -1.81
N ASN A 191 -2.25 -2.27 -1.15
CA ASN A 191 -3.51 -2.58 -1.83
C ASN A 191 -4.12 -1.34 -2.49
N ARG A 192 -4.09 -0.20 -1.80
CA ARG A 192 -4.57 1.08 -2.35
C ARG A 192 -3.71 1.57 -3.52
N ALA A 193 -2.39 1.39 -3.48
CA ALA A 193 -1.49 1.73 -4.57
C ALA A 193 -1.68 0.81 -5.79
N PHE A 194 -2.02 -0.46 -5.56
CA PHE A 194 -2.31 -1.42 -6.63
C PHE A 194 -3.54 -1.01 -7.44
N PHE A 195 -4.55 -0.38 -6.85
CA PHE A 195 -5.80 -0.07 -7.55
C PHE A 195 -5.63 0.85 -8.79
N PRO A 196 -4.96 2.02 -8.72
CA PRO A 196 -4.68 2.81 -9.93
C PRO A 196 -3.80 2.08 -10.94
N LEU A 197 -2.83 1.28 -10.49
CA LEU A 197 -1.99 0.45 -11.35
C LEU A 197 -2.84 -0.57 -12.11
N TYR A 198 -3.76 -1.24 -11.42
CA TYR A 198 -4.74 -2.15 -12.00
C TYR A 198 -5.55 -1.48 -13.11
N LEU A 199 -6.10 -0.30 -12.86
CA LEU A 199 -6.88 0.41 -13.88
C LEU A 199 -6.06 0.73 -15.13
N HIS A 200 -4.79 1.09 -14.99
CA HIS A 200 -3.94 1.38 -16.15
C HIS A 200 -3.53 0.11 -16.90
N LEU A 201 -2.98 -0.88 -16.19
CA LEU A 201 -2.33 -2.03 -16.82
C LEU A 201 -3.27 -3.20 -17.14
N TYR A 202 -4.43 -3.28 -16.50
CA TYR A 202 -5.37 -4.38 -16.71
C TYR A 202 -6.62 -3.91 -17.45
N VAL A 203 -7.14 -2.72 -17.15
CA VAL A 203 -8.37 -2.21 -17.79
C VAL A 203 -8.03 -1.35 -19.00
N LEU A 204 -7.32 -0.25 -18.82
CA LEU A 204 -7.00 0.68 -19.90
C LEU A 204 -6.10 0.03 -20.95
N GLN A 205 -5.10 -0.76 -20.53
CA GLN A 205 -4.30 -1.55 -21.46
C GLN A 205 -5.15 -2.47 -22.33
N PHE A 206 -6.09 -3.21 -21.73
CA PHE A 206 -6.98 -4.10 -22.48
C PHE A 206 -7.76 -3.37 -23.57
N LEU A 207 -8.29 -2.18 -23.25
CA LEU A 207 -9.00 -1.32 -24.20
C LEU A 207 -8.08 -0.76 -25.30
N LEU A 208 -6.81 -0.46 -24.95
CA LEU A 208 -5.83 0.09 -25.87
C LEU A 208 -5.09 -0.98 -26.69
N LEU A 209 -5.19 -2.27 -26.35
CA LEU A 209 -4.47 -3.35 -27.01
C LEU A 209 -4.59 -3.36 -28.55
N PRO A 210 -5.78 -3.15 -29.16
CA PRO A 210 -5.90 -3.10 -30.62
C PRO A 210 -5.06 -1.99 -31.26
N ILE A 211 -4.83 -0.88 -30.55
CA ILE A 211 -4.00 0.25 -30.99
C ILE A 211 -2.53 -0.06 -30.71
N LEU A 212 -2.21 -0.61 -29.53
CA LEU A 212 -0.85 -0.93 -29.10
C LEU A 212 -0.20 -2.06 -29.91
N THR A 213 -1.00 -2.96 -30.48
CA THR A 213 -0.55 -4.10 -31.29
C THR A 213 -0.74 -3.89 -32.79
N ARG A 214 -1.26 -2.72 -33.21
CA ARG A 214 -1.47 -2.40 -34.63
C ARG A 214 -0.12 -2.32 -35.34
N LYS A 215 0.14 -3.28 -36.22
CA LYS A 215 1.23 -3.21 -37.20
C LYS A 215 0.86 -2.17 -38.25
N ASN A 216 1.70 -1.17 -38.47
CA ASN A 216 1.47 -0.17 -39.52
C ASN A 216 1.64 -0.85 -40.89
N SER A 217 0.54 -1.02 -41.62
CA SER A 217 0.51 -1.65 -42.95
C SER A 217 0.97 -0.72 -44.09
N SER A 218 1.41 0.51 -43.77
CA SER A 218 1.73 1.55 -44.76
C SER A 218 3.13 2.18 -44.62
N ALA A 219 4.00 1.65 -43.77
CA ALA A 219 5.39 2.11 -43.67
C ALA A 219 6.32 0.97 -44.13
N SER A 220 7.01 1.21 -45.25
CA SER A 220 8.17 0.44 -45.68
C SER A 220 9.13 0.24 -44.50
N GLU A 221 9.50 -1.02 -44.28
CA GLU A 221 10.66 -1.48 -43.49
C GLU A 221 10.71 -1.17 -41.98
N SER A 222 10.45 -2.23 -41.19
CA SER A 222 11.16 -2.58 -39.94
C SER A 222 11.08 -1.68 -38.70
N SER A 223 10.37 -0.55 -38.72
CA SER A 223 10.26 0.30 -37.52
C SER A 223 9.01 -0.04 -36.67
N PRO A 224 9.12 -0.24 -35.34
CA PRO A 224 7.96 -0.34 -34.47
C PRO A 224 7.11 0.94 -34.60
N SER A 225 5.78 0.82 -34.52
CA SER A 225 4.91 1.99 -34.60
C SER A 225 5.25 2.95 -33.46
N THR A 226 5.84 4.10 -33.79
CA THR A 226 6.31 5.11 -32.82
C THR A 226 5.19 5.51 -31.87
N LEU A 227 3.97 5.65 -32.40
CA LEU A 227 2.77 5.91 -31.63
C LEU A 227 2.48 4.82 -30.58
N ALA A 228 2.54 3.54 -30.94
CA ALA A 228 2.28 2.44 -30.01
C ALA A 228 3.36 2.34 -28.93
N THR A 229 4.62 2.63 -29.29
CA THR A 229 5.75 2.69 -28.34
C THR A 229 5.55 3.82 -27.33
N VAL A 230 5.23 5.03 -27.81
CA VAL A 230 4.95 6.18 -26.95
C VAL A 230 3.76 5.92 -26.03
N LEU A 231 2.64 5.44 -26.59
CA LEU A 231 1.43 5.17 -25.81
C LEU A 231 1.65 4.05 -24.79
N GLY A 232 2.24 2.93 -25.19
CA GLY A 232 2.52 1.80 -24.30
C GLY A 232 3.48 2.18 -23.19
N ASN A 233 4.60 2.82 -23.50
CA ASN A 233 5.58 3.20 -22.48
C ASN A 233 5.02 4.27 -21.54
N THR A 234 4.23 5.21 -22.06
CA THR A 234 3.57 6.23 -21.23
C THR A 234 2.52 5.62 -20.30
N LEU A 235 1.79 4.58 -20.75
CA LEU A 235 0.84 3.84 -19.92
C LEU A 235 1.52 3.14 -18.74
N TYR A 236 2.68 2.51 -18.97
CA TYR A 236 3.47 1.88 -17.90
C TYR A 236 4.10 2.91 -16.97
N LEU A 237 4.64 4.01 -17.52
CA LEU A 237 5.17 5.11 -16.71
C LEU A 237 4.08 5.70 -15.82
N SER A 238 2.88 5.95 -16.35
CA SER A 238 1.78 6.53 -15.58
C SER A 238 1.32 5.56 -14.48
N ALA A 239 1.18 4.27 -14.77
CA ALA A 239 0.82 3.25 -13.79
C ALA A 239 1.81 3.20 -12.60
N LEU A 240 3.11 3.13 -12.90
CA LEU A 240 4.17 3.06 -11.88
C LEU A 240 4.35 4.37 -11.12
N THR A 241 4.13 5.51 -11.79
CA THR A 241 4.13 6.83 -11.15
C THR A 241 2.99 6.94 -10.15
N TYR A 242 1.77 6.53 -10.54
CA TYR A 242 0.62 6.52 -9.64
C TYR A 242 0.85 5.59 -8.46
N TYR A 243 1.34 4.37 -8.69
CA TYR A 243 1.69 3.43 -7.63
C TYR A 243 2.64 4.09 -6.61
N THR A 244 3.76 4.62 -7.09
CA THR A 244 4.78 5.29 -6.25
C THR A 244 4.21 6.50 -5.50
N TYR A 245 3.37 7.30 -6.15
CA TYR A 245 2.75 8.48 -5.54
C TYR A 245 1.75 8.12 -4.43
N ILE A 246 0.92 7.10 -4.63
CA ILE A 246 -0.01 6.61 -3.59
C ILE A 246 0.78 6.02 -2.41
N THR A 247 1.83 5.25 -2.67
CA THR A 247 2.75 4.73 -1.64
C THR A 247 3.34 5.89 -0.83
N PHE A 248 3.86 6.93 -1.49
CA PHE A 248 4.36 8.13 -0.83
C PHE A 248 3.29 8.81 0.04
N LEU A 249 2.09 9.04 -0.50
CA LEU A 249 1.02 9.70 0.25
C LEU A 249 0.61 8.91 1.51
N GLY A 250 0.65 7.57 1.44
CA GLY A 250 0.48 6.69 2.60
C GLY A 250 1.51 6.98 3.67
N TYR A 251 2.78 6.73 3.39
CA TYR A 251 3.82 6.88 4.41
C TYR A 251 4.02 8.33 4.86
N ASN A 252 3.70 9.34 4.02
CA ASN A 252 3.72 10.74 4.41
C ASN A 252 2.60 11.13 5.40
N ALA A 253 1.58 10.31 5.57
CA ALA A 253 0.57 10.52 6.61
C ALA A 253 1.08 10.18 8.01
N LEU A 254 2.18 9.42 8.12
CA LEU A 254 2.78 8.99 9.38
C LEU A 254 3.69 10.10 9.93
N PRO A 255 3.37 10.71 11.09
CA PRO A 255 4.07 11.89 11.60
C PRO A 255 5.47 11.58 12.15
N PHE A 256 5.80 10.32 12.40
CA PHE A 256 7.08 9.88 12.93
C PHE A 256 8.11 9.51 11.85
N LEU A 257 7.71 9.50 10.58
CA LEU A 257 8.63 9.31 9.45
C LEU A 257 9.16 10.67 8.96
N HIS A 258 10.46 10.75 8.74
CA HIS A 258 11.14 11.97 8.29
C HIS A 258 11.57 11.84 6.83
N HIS A 259 11.46 12.93 6.05
CA HIS A 259 12.00 13.01 4.68
C HIS A 259 11.45 11.92 3.74
N THR A 260 10.15 11.63 3.88
CA THR A 260 9.40 10.67 3.05
C THR A 260 9.37 11.06 1.57
N GLU A 261 9.74 12.30 1.21
CA GLU A 261 9.88 12.79 -0.16
C GLU A 261 10.83 11.92 -1.02
N LEU A 262 11.81 11.26 -0.41
CA LEU A 262 12.70 10.34 -1.13
C LEU A 262 11.97 9.10 -1.68
N LEU A 263 10.77 8.78 -1.17
CA LEU A 263 9.93 7.73 -1.76
C LEU A 263 9.46 8.08 -3.17
N LEU A 264 9.53 9.34 -3.60
CA LEU A 264 9.25 9.75 -4.98
C LEU A 264 10.45 9.52 -5.93
N ALA A 265 11.66 9.24 -5.40
CA ALA A 265 12.86 9.09 -6.23
C ALA A 265 12.72 8.05 -7.37
N PRO A 266 12.02 6.90 -7.19
CA PRO A 266 11.78 5.97 -8.28
C PRO A 266 11.08 6.59 -9.49
N ILE A 267 10.23 7.62 -9.31
CA ILE A 267 9.54 8.31 -10.41
C ILE A 267 10.55 8.96 -11.36
N LEU A 268 11.62 9.57 -10.83
CA LEU A 268 12.65 10.19 -11.66
C LEU A 268 13.44 9.15 -12.47
N ILE A 269 13.75 8.01 -11.85
CA ILE A 269 14.41 6.88 -12.52
C ILE A 269 13.51 6.34 -13.63
N LEU A 270 12.22 6.13 -13.34
CA LEU A 270 11.25 5.66 -14.32
C LEU A 270 11.05 6.64 -15.48
N ALA A 271 11.04 7.95 -15.21
CA ALA A 271 10.94 8.98 -16.25
C ALA A 271 12.19 8.99 -17.15
N ALA A 272 13.38 8.81 -16.59
CA ALA A 272 14.61 8.67 -17.37
C ALA A 272 14.61 7.40 -18.22
N LEU A 273 14.23 6.25 -17.66
CA LEU A 273 14.10 4.99 -18.39
C LEU A 273 13.05 5.09 -19.51
N TRP A 274 11.93 5.76 -19.25
CA TRP A 274 10.93 6.05 -20.26
C TRP A 274 11.51 6.89 -21.39
N LEU A 275 12.24 7.98 -21.10
CA LEU A 275 12.85 8.81 -22.14
C LEU A 275 13.85 8.01 -22.99
N VAL A 276 14.72 7.23 -22.34
CA VAL A 276 15.68 6.35 -23.02
C VAL A 276 14.95 5.33 -23.91
N SER A 277 13.87 4.73 -23.43
CA SER A 277 13.09 3.76 -24.20
C SER A 277 12.49 4.37 -25.48
N LEU A 278 12.09 5.65 -25.44
CA LEU A 278 11.58 6.35 -26.62
C LEU A 278 12.68 6.66 -27.65
N ILE A 279 13.86 7.05 -27.19
CA ILE A 279 15.01 7.34 -28.06
C ILE A 279 15.50 6.06 -28.76
N VAL A 280 15.54 4.95 -28.02
CA VAL A 280 15.93 3.63 -28.55
C VAL A 280 14.83 3.03 -29.44
N GLY A 281 13.59 3.50 -29.30
CA GLY A 281 12.43 2.92 -29.99
C GLY A 281 11.99 1.57 -29.40
N TRP A 282 12.30 1.31 -28.13
CA TRP A 282 11.95 0.06 -27.45
C TRP A 282 10.60 0.17 -26.75
N GLY A 283 9.64 -0.69 -27.13
CA GLY A 283 8.28 -0.69 -26.60
C GLY A 283 8.02 -1.81 -25.58
N ILE A 284 7.57 -1.46 -24.38
CA ILE A 284 7.30 -2.40 -23.27
C ILE A 284 6.24 -3.44 -23.65
N VAL A 285 5.15 -3.00 -24.29
CA VAL A 285 4.02 -3.88 -24.66
C VAL A 285 4.38 -4.80 -25.82
N GLY A 286 5.03 -4.27 -26.84
CA GLY A 286 5.35 -5.01 -28.06
C GLY A 286 6.61 -5.87 -27.95
N GLN A 287 7.76 -5.24 -27.69
CA GLN A 287 9.06 -5.93 -27.63
C GLN A 287 9.38 -6.47 -26.24
N GLY A 288 8.90 -5.80 -25.19
CA GLY A 288 9.07 -6.24 -23.80
C GLY A 288 8.09 -7.34 -23.38
N MET A 289 7.21 -7.81 -24.28
CA MET A 289 6.23 -8.86 -24.06
C MET A 289 5.42 -8.70 -22.76
N ALA A 290 5.19 -7.45 -22.34
CA ALA A 290 4.63 -7.21 -21.01
C ALA A 290 3.19 -7.73 -20.85
N VAL A 291 2.48 -7.93 -21.97
CA VAL A 291 1.18 -8.61 -22.00
C VAL A 291 1.34 -10.11 -21.77
N GLU A 292 2.37 -10.76 -22.32
CA GLU A 292 2.62 -12.19 -22.08
C GLU A 292 2.95 -12.44 -20.60
N GLY A 293 3.67 -11.52 -19.97
CA GLY A 293 3.90 -11.55 -18.53
C GLY A 293 2.61 -11.57 -17.70
N LEU A 294 1.52 -11.03 -18.23
CA LEU A 294 0.21 -11.07 -17.58
C LEU A 294 -0.36 -12.49 -17.49
N PHE A 295 -0.03 -13.34 -18.47
CA PHE A 295 -0.46 -14.73 -18.58
C PHE A 295 0.59 -15.71 -18.07
N TRP A 296 1.61 -15.24 -17.36
CA TRP A 296 2.75 -16.09 -17.00
C TRP A 296 2.33 -17.31 -16.18
N GLY A 297 2.45 -18.49 -16.77
CA GLY A 297 2.02 -19.73 -16.14
C GLY A 297 0.53 -20.03 -16.31
N VAL A 298 -0.13 -19.55 -17.37
CA VAL A 298 -1.43 -20.00 -17.88
C VAL A 298 -1.24 -20.54 -19.30
#